data_AF-A0A1W9SWE1-F1
#
_entry.id   AF-A0A1W9SWE1-F1
#
_cell.length_a   1.000
_cell.length_b   1.000
_cell.length_c   1.000
_cell.angle_alpha   90.00
_cell.angle_beta   90.00
_cell.angle_gamma   90.00
#
_symmetry.space_group_name_H-M   'P 1'
#
loop_
_entity.id
_entity.type
_entity.pdbx_description
1 polymer ?
#
loop_
_entity_poly.entity_id
_entity_poly.type
_entity_poly.pdbx_seq_one_letter_code
_entity_poly.pdbx_strand_id
1 'polypeptide(L)'
;MIFTKPSMNLMKKKITIAFFFLSTFAGGVINPVLVLATQIHGAPEGVYAHQIAHIFFMLSMGFLIHWLRERKLVKKSGWRFIQYAAFFLILWNMDAFLVHLLNDQLKIVQVQRMDSWHIQLSAGNGSKSLEILFYFAKLDHLFCVPALLFLYSGLRRLLKASHSEITRPENQRNGQL
;
A
#
# COMPACT_ATOMS: atom_id res chain seq x y z
N MET A 1 -19.15 45.32 -34.18
CA MET A 1 -19.18 44.12 -33.30
C MET A 1 -20.04 44.48 -32.09
N ILE A 2 -21.32 44.08 -32.06
CA ILE A 2 -22.28 44.50 -31.02
C ILE A 2 -22.17 43.54 -29.83
N PHE A 3 -21.59 44.02 -28.72
CA PHE A 3 -21.68 43.34 -27.43
C PHE A 3 -23.07 43.61 -26.84
N THR A 4 -23.97 42.65 -26.94
CA THR A 4 -25.28 42.71 -26.28
C THR A 4 -25.09 42.57 -24.76
N LYS A 5 -25.40 43.64 -24.03
CA LYS A 5 -25.37 43.67 -22.56
C LYS A 5 -26.42 42.68 -22.05
N PRO A 6 -26.06 41.70 -21.20
CA PRO A 6 -27.02 40.72 -20.72
C PRO A 6 -28.12 41.41 -19.92
N SER A 7 -29.38 41.06 -20.21
CA SER A 7 -30.57 41.54 -19.49
C SER A 7 -30.38 41.36 -17.98
N MET A 8 -30.75 42.38 -17.20
CA MET A 8 -30.59 42.41 -15.74
C MET A 8 -31.22 41.20 -15.03
N ASN A 9 -32.27 40.62 -15.62
CA ASN A 9 -32.91 39.39 -15.11
C ASN A 9 -32.05 38.13 -15.31
N LEU A 10 -31.26 38.08 -16.39
CA LEU A 10 -30.35 36.97 -16.66
C LEU A 10 -29.17 36.95 -15.70
N MET A 11 -28.63 38.13 -15.34
CA MET A 11 -27.56 38.25 -14.33
C MET A 11 -28.03 37.85 -12.94
N LYS A 12 -29.22 38.30 -12.51
CA LYS A 12 -29.81 37.89 -11.23
C LYS A 12 -29.99 36.37 -11.15
N LYS A 13 -30.50 35.74 -12.22
CA LYS A 13 -30.68 34.27 -12.29
C LYS A 13 -29.35 33.52 -12.20
N LYS A 14 -28.30 33.98 -12.88
CA LYS A 14 -26.95 33.40 -12.77
C LYS A 14 -26.36 33.51 -11.37
N ILE A 15 -26.56 34.66 -10.71
CA ILE A 15 -26.09 34.90 -9.32
C ILE A 15 -26.83 33.99 -8.34
N THR A 16 -28.16 33.85 -8.46
CA THR A 16 -28.94 32.95 -7.61
C THR A 16 -28.54 31.49 -7.79
N ILE A 17 -28.29 31.06 -9.03
CA ILE A 17 -27.81 29.69 -9.32
C ILE A 17 -26.41 29.49 -8.72
N ALA A 18 -25.50 30.46 -8.88
CA ALA A 18 -24.16 30.38 -8.31
C ALA A 18 -24.19 30.31 -6.77
N PHE A 19 -25.03 31.11 -6.11
CA PHE A 19 -25.22 31.05 -4.67
C PHE A 19 -25.79 29.71 -4.21
N PHE A 20 -26.73 29.12 -4.95
CA PHE A 20 -27.27 27.79 -4.64
C PHE A 20 -26.19 26.71 -4.68
N PHE A 21 -25.37 26.69 -5.74
CA PHE A 21 -24.26 25.73 -5.83
C PHE A 21 -23.18 25.98 -4.77
N LEU A 22 -22.83 27.23 -4.50
CA LEU A 22 -21.83 27.58 -3.49
C LEU A 22 -22.28 27.22 -2.07
N SER A 23 -23.54 27.47 -1.73
CA SER A 23 -24.12 27.07 -0.44
C SER A 23 -24.23 25.55 -0.30
N THR A 24 -24.56 24.82 -1.38
CA THR A 24 -24.60 23.35 -1.36
C THR A 24 -23.20 22.77 -1.17
N PHE A 25 -22.19 23.34 -1.83
CA PHE A 25 -20.79 22.95 -1.67
C PHE A 25 -20.27 23.27 -0.27
N ALA A 26 -20.52 24.48 0.24
CA ALA A 26 -20.14 24.88 1.60
C ALA A 26 -20.81 23.99 2.66
N GLY A 27 -22.09 23.66 2.49
CA GLY A 27 -22.81 22.72 3.36
C GLY A 27 -22.18 21.33 3.39
N GLY A 28 -21.72 20.82 2.23
CA GLY A 28 -21.03 19.53 2.14
C GLY A 28 -19.62 19.52 2.72
N VAL A 29 -18.92 20.67 2.74
CA VAL A 29 -17.58 20.79 3.34
C VAL A 29 -17.66 20.98 4.86
N ILE A 30 -18.66 21.71 5.36
CA ILE A 30 -18.80 22.05 6.78
C ILE A 30 -19.45 20.90 7.58
N ASN A 31 -20.23 20.05 6.92
CA ASN A 31 -20.77 18.84 7.51
C ASN A 31 -20.08 17.63 6.87
N PRO A 32 -18.92 17.17 7.43
CA PRO A 32 -18.31 15.93 7.02
C PRO A 32 -19.20 14.78 7.54
N VAL A 33 -20.38 14.62 6.93
CA VAL A 33 -21.10 13.35 6.97
C VAL A 33 -20.08 12.34 6.47
N LEU A 34 -19.87 11.29 7.26
CA LEU A 34 -18.98 10.18 6.98
C LEU A 34 -19.14 9.78 5.51
N VAL A 35 -18.29 10.33 4.62
CA VAL A 35 -18.35 9.99 3.21
C VAL A 35 -17.87 8.56 3.17
N LEU A 36 -18.85 7.66 3.01
CA LEU A 36 -18.76 6.21 2.92
C LEU A 36 -17.88 5.72 1.73
N ALA A 37 -16.96 6.54 1.22
CA ALA A 37 -16.09 6.22 0.09
C ALA A 37 -14.91 5.33 0.51
N THR A 38 -14.47 5.39 1.77
CA THR A 38 -13.67 4.32 2.38
C THR A 38 -14.60 3.53 3.28
N GLN A 39 -15.14 2.43 2.75
CA GLN A 39 -15.99 1.55 3.54
C GLN A 39 -15.15 1.05 4.74
N ILE A 40 -15.39 1.59 5.92
CA ILE A 40 -14.90 1.00 7.18
C ILE A 40 -15.75 -0.25 7.34
N HIS A 41 -15.30 -1.37 6.78
CA HIS A 41 -15.96 -2.64 7.03
C HIS A 41 -15.93 -2.86 8.55
N GLY A 42 -17.12 -2.99 9.15
CA GLY A 42 -17.24 -3.39 10.54
C GLY A 42 -16.57 -4.75 10.74
N ALA A 43 -16.25 -5.07 12.00
CA ALA A 43 -16.03 -6.46 12.35
C ALA A 43 -17.36 -7.21 12.09
N PRO A 44 -17.33 -8.38 11.43
CA PRO A 44 -16.16 -9.18 11.10
C PRO A 44 -15.66 -9.09 9.65
N GLU A 45 -16.41 -8.51 8.70
CA GLU A 45 -16.10 -8.56 7.27
C GLU A 45 -14.77 -7.90 6.93
N GLY A 46 -14.45 -6.79 7.58
CA GLY A 46 -13.19 -6.07 7.35
C GLY A 46 -11.97 -6.88 7.72
N VAL A 47 -12.06 -7.65 8.81
CA VAL A 47 -10.99 -8.53 9.27
C VAL A 47 -10.76 -9.64 8.25
N TYR A 48 -11.82 -10.28 7.77
CA TYR A 48 -11.69 -11.33 6.76
C TYR A 48 -11.13 -10.82 5.43
N ALA A 49 -11.64 -9.69 4.93
CA ALA A 49 -11.14 -9.07 3.70
C ALA A 49 -9.65 -8.73 3.81
N HIS A 50 -9.23 -8.17 4.95
CA HIS A 50 -7.83 -7.83 5.23
C HIS A 50 -6.93 -9.08 5.28
N GLN A 51 -7.38 -10.15 5.96
CA GLN A 51 -6.64 -11.43 5.98
C GLN A 51 -6.51 -12.06 4.60
N ILE A 52 -7.58 -12.04 3.79
CA ILE A 52 -7.56 -12.54 2.42
C ILE A 52 -6.61 -11.69 1.55
N ALA A 53 -6.56 -10.37 1.77
CA ALA A 53 -5.64 -9.48 1.06
C ALA A 53 -4.17 -9.85 1.32
N HIS A 54 -3.79 -10.19 2.56
CA HIS A 54 -2.44 -10.68 2.86
C HIS A 54 -2.11 -11.98 2.11
N ILE A 55 -3.02 -12.95 2.09
CA ILE A 55 -2.83 -14.21 1.36
C ILE A 55 -2.66 -13.94 -0.13
N PHE A 56 -3.57 -13.15 -0.71
CA PHE A 56 -3.53 -12.79 -2.12
C PHE A 56 -2.23 -12.07 -2.49
N PHE A 57 -1.76 -11.16 -1.65
CA PHE A 57 -0.51 -10.44 -1.85
C PHE A 57 0.70 -11.39 -1.81
N MET A 58 0.77 -12.30 -0.82
CA MET A 58 1.85 -13.30 -0.74
C MET A 58 1.90 -14.18 -1.99
N LEU A 59 0.74 -14.67 -2.46
CA LEU A 59 0.65 -15.45 -3.70
C LEU A 59 1.09 -14.66 -4.93
N SER A 60 0.67 -13.39 -5.02
CA SER A 60 1.04 -12.50 -6.12
C SER A 60 2.55 -12.25 -6.17
N MET A 61 3.20 -12.05 -5.02
CA MET A 61 4.65 -11.92 -4.94
C MET A 61 5.37 -13.24 -5.28
N GLY A 62 4.84 -14.38 -4.84
CA GLY A 62 5.37 -15.70 -5.20
C GLY A 62 5.31 -15.96 -6.70
N PHE A 63 4.17 -15.63 -7.32
CA PHE A 63 4.00 -15.69 -8.77
C PHE A 63 4.97 -14.76 -9.52
N LEU A 64 5.15 -13.52 -9.03
CA LEU A 64 6.13 -12.58 -9.59
C LEU A 64 7.54 -13.18 -9.57
N ILE A 65 7.98 -13.75 -8.44
CA ILE A 65 9.29 -14.40 -8.33
C ILE A 65 9.42 -15.55 -9.33
N HIS A 66 8.40 -16.41 -9.42
CA HIS A 66 8.38 -17.52 -10.35
C HIS A 66 8.51 -17.04 -11.80
N TRP A 67 7.68 -16.09 -12.22
CA TRP A 67 7.70 -15.50 -13.55
C TRP A 67 9.05 -14.84 -13.90
N LEU A 68 9.65 -14.10 -12.96
CA LEU A 68 10.98 -13.49 -13.17
C LEU A 68 12.06 -14.54 -13.44
N ARG A 69 11.99 -15.69 -12.75
CA ARG A 69 12.92 -16.80 -12.91
C ARG A 69 12.71 -17.53 -14.23
N GLU A 70 11.47 -17.86 -14.58
CA GLU A 70 11.15 -18.53 -15.85
C GLU A 70 11.62 -17.71 -17.06
N ARG A 71 11.41 -16.39 -17.03
CA ARG A 71 11.86 -15.47 -18.09
C ARG A 71 13.36 -15.17 -18.03
N LYS A 72 14.11 -15.76 -17.09
CA LYS A 72 15.55 -15.54 -16.87
C LYS A 72 15.91 -14.06 -16.68
N LEU A 73 14.97 -13.22 -16.27
CA LEU A 73 15.16 -11.76 -16.10
C LEU A 73 16.12 -11.46 -14.95
N VAL A 74 16.14 -12.35 -13.94
CA VAL A 74 17.01 -12.31 -12.76
C VAL A 74 18.50 -12.29 -13.13
N LYS A 75 18.87 -12.67 -14.36
CA LYS A 75 20.25 -12.51 -14.86
C LYS A 75 20.68 -11.04 -14.92
N LYS A 76 19.75 -10.11 -15.18
CA LYS A 76 20.02 -8.67 -15.13
C LYS A 76 19.90 -8.19 -13.69
N SER A 77 20.88 -7.40 -13.26
CA SER A 77 21.01 -7.02 -11.85
C SER A 77 19.78 -6.29 -11.27
N GLY A 78 19.09 -5.45 -12.06
CA GLY A 78 17.88 -4.73 -11.61
C GLY A 78 16.73 -5.66 -11.24
N TRP A 79 16.41 -6.63 -12.10
CA TRP A 79 15.35 -7.62 -11.85
C TRP A 79 15.65 -8.56 -10.68
N ARG A 80 16.93 -8.85 -10.43
CA ARG A 80 17.34 -9.62 -9.25
C ARG A 80 17.00 -8.91 -7.93
N PHE A 81 17.17 -7.59 -7.89
CA PHE A 81 16.77 -6.80 -6.72
C PHE A 81 15.25 -6.76 -6.54
N ILE A 82 14.47 -6.70 -7.63
CA ILE A 82 13.01 -6.84 -7.56
C ILE A 82 12.60 -8.21 -6.98
N GLN A 83 13.31 -9.28 -7.35
CA GLN A 83 13.07 -10.60 -6.77
C GLN A 83 13.34 -10.63 -5.26
N TYR A 84 14.44 -10.02 -4.79
CA TYR A 84 14.72 -9.93 -3.35
C TYR A 84 13.68 -9.09 -2.63
N ALA A 85 13.27 -7.95 -3.19
CA ALA A 85 12.20 -7.14 -2.64
C ALA A 85 10.90 -7.95 -2.48
N ALA A 86 10.49 -8.67 -3.52
CA ALA A 86 9.30 -9.53 -3.48
C ALA A 86 9.41 -10.60 -2.38
N PHE A 87 10.59 -11.22 -2.20
CA PHE A 87 10.80 -12.19 -1.14
C PHE A 87 10.66 -11.60 0.26
N PHE A 88 11.28 -10.44 0.53
CA PHE A 88 11.15 -9.77 1.83
C PHE A 88 9.72 -9.26 2.07
N LEU A 89 9.00 -8.84 1.02
CA LEU A 89 7.58 -8.46 1.12
C LEU A 89 6.67 -9.64 1.47
N ILE A 90 7.00 -10.86 1.03
CA ILE A 90 6.32 -12.10 1.48
C ILE A 90 6.57 -12.32 2.96
N LEU A 91 7.83 -12.23 3.41
CA LEU A 91 8.17 -12.42 4.83
C LEU A 91 7.46 -11.39 5.71
N TRP A 92 7.48 -10.11 5.32
CA TRP A 92 6.76 -9.06 6.03
C TRP A 92 5.24 -9.31 6.05
N ASN A 93 4.64 -9.74 4.93
CA ASN A 93 3.21 -10.04 4.90
C ASN A 93 2.83 -11.23 5.78
N MET A 94 3.66 -12.27 5.80
CA MET A 94 3.44 -13.44 6.65
C MET A 94 3.46 -13.05 8.14
N ASP A 95 4.36 -12.14 8.49
CA ASP A 95 4.52 -11.60 9.84
C ASP A 95 3.29 -10.77 10.27
N ALA A 96 2.87 -9.82 9.43
CA ALA A 96 1.68 -9.01 9.65
C ALA A 96 0.40 -9.86 9.74
N PHE A 97 0.26 -10.85 8.86
CA PHE A 97 -0.83 -11.83 8.90
C PHE A 97 -0.85 -12.58 10.25
N LEU A 98 0.31 -13.04 10.72
CA LEU A 98 0.41 -13.77 11.99
C LEU A 98 0.01 -12.89 13.19
N VAL A 99 0.45 -11.63 13.23
CA VAL A 99 0.05 -10.69 14.30
C VAL A 99 -1.46 -10.50 14.33
N HIS A 100 -2.08 -10.26 13.17
CA HIS A 100 -3.53 -10.11 13.09
C HIS A 100 -4.29 -11.38 13.46
N LEU A 101 -3.80 -12.55 13.04
CA LEU A 101 -4.40 -13.83 13.42
C LEU A 101 -4.34 -14.05 14.95
N LEU A 102 -3.18 -13.80 15.57
CA LEU A 102 -2.98 -14.01 17.01
C LEU A 102 -3.74 -12.99 17.87
N ASN A 103 -3.77 -11.72 17.46
CA ASN A 103 -4.36 -10.63 18.23
C ASN A 103 -5.86 -10.49 17.97
N ASP A 104 -6.29 -10.44 16.71
CA ASP A 104 -7.64 -10.02 16.34
C ASP A 104 -8.61 -11.20 16.24
N GLN A 105 -8.14 -12.36 15.74
CA GLN A 105 -9.00 -13.54 15.53
C GLN A 105 -8.94 -14.52 16.70
N LEU A 106 -7.73 -14.92 17.10
CA LEU A 106 -7.55 -15.93 18.14
C LEU A 106 -7.57 -15.35 19.55
N LYS A 107 -7.29 -14.04 19.70
CA LYS A 107 -7.18 -13.34 21.00
C LYS A 107 -6.29 -14.09 22.01
N ILE A 108 -5.31 -14.84 21.50
CA ILE A 108 -4.41 -15.68 22.32
C ILE A 108 -3.39 -14.81 23.05
N VAL A 109 -3.00 -13.68 22.45
CA VAL A 109 -2.11 -12.71 23.08
C VAL A 109 -2.92 -11.50 23.49
N GLN A 110 -2.98 -11.22 24.78
CA GLN A 110 -3.57 -9.99 25.28
C GLN A 110 -2.49 -8.93 25.41
N VAL A 111 -2.68 -7.83 24.67
CA VAL A 111 -1.84 -6.64 24.77
C VAL A 111 -2.51 -5.71 25.77
N GLN A 112 -2.09 -5.75 27.03
CA GLN A 112 -2.59 -4.84 28.05
C GLN A 112 -1.67 -3.64 28.16
N ARG A 113 -2.19 -2.45 27.86
CA ARG A 113 -1.48 -1.19 28.07
C ARG A 113 -1.63 -0.82 29.55
N MET A 114 -0.59 -1.08 30.35
CA MET A 114 -0.62 -0.77 31.78
C MET A 114 -0.44 0.74 32.03
N ASP A 115 0.35 1.40 31.18
CA ASP A 115 0.57 2.84 31.26
C ASP A 115 0.90 3.42 29.86
N SER A 116 1.03 4.73 29.75
CA SER A 116 1.38 5.43 28.51
C SER A 116 2.66 4.91 27.85
N TRP A 117 3.60 4.41 28.66
CA TRP A 117 4.92 3.91 28.25
C TRP A 117 5.14 2.40 28.45
N HIS A 118 4.20 1.69 29.07
CA HIS A 118 4.36 0.27 29.42
C HIS A 118 3.26 -0.57 28.80
N ILE A 119 3.68 -1.52 27.96
CA ILE A 119 2.80 -2.52 27.33
C ILE A 119 3.20 -3.88 27.90
N GLN A 120 2.25 -4.56 28.54
CA GLN A 120 2.41 -5.94 28.98
C GLN A 120 1.82 -6.87 27.93
N LEU A 121 2.61 -7.86 27.52
CA LEU A 121 2.15 -8.98 26.72
C LEU A 121 1.87 -10.14 27.67
N SER A 122 0.67 -10.71 27.60
CA SER A 122 0.35 -11.95 28.29
C SER A 122 -0.22 -12.93 27.28
N ALA A 123 0.48 -14.03 27.03
CA ALA A 123 -0.10 -15.15 26.30
C ALA A 123 -1.13 -15.85 27.19
N GLY A 124 -2.31 -16.18 26.65
CA GLY A 124 -3.40 -16.81 27.39
C GLY A 124 -3.06 -18.19 27.98
N ASN A 125 -1.96 -18.81 27.53
CA ASN A 125 -1.42 -20.06 28.06
C ASN A 125 -0.12 -19.88 28.88
N GLY A 126 0.33 -18.65 29.13
CA GLY A 126 1.59 -18.35 29.82
C GLY A 126 2.85 -18.73 29.02
N SER A 127 2.74 -19.00 27.72
CA SER A 127 3.88 -19.37 26.88
C SER A 127 4.75 -18.17 26.55
N LYS A 128 5.89 -18.06 27.25
CA LYS A 128 6.91 -17.03 27.02
C LYS A 128 7.45 -17.04 25.58
N SER A 129 7.53 -18.21 24.94
CA SER A 129 7.97 -18.33 23.54
C SER A 129 6.99 -17.66 22.57
N LEU A 130 5.69 -17.71 22.86
CA LEU A 130 4.65 -17.12 22.02
C LEU A 130 4.65 -15.59 22.16
N GLU A 131 4.92 -15.07 23.36
CA GLU A 131 5.13 -13.63 23.60
C GLU A 131 6.34 -13.09 22.84
N ILE A 132 7.47 -13.81 22.86
CA ILE A 132 8.68 -13.43 22.12
C ILE A 132 8.40 -13.44 20.61
N LEU A 133 7.77 -14.49 20.10
CA LEU A 133 7.38 -14.58 18.69
C LEU A 133 6.47 -13.41 18.30
N PHE A 134 5.46 -13.11 19.11
CA PHE A 134 4.54 -11.99 18.87
C PHE A 134 5.24 -10.64 18.92
N TYR A 135 6.21 -10.45 19.83
CA TYR A 135 7.01 -9.24 19.92
C TYR A 135 7.80 -9.00 18.63
N PHE A 136 8.52 -10.02 18.15
CA PHE A 136 9.25 -9.91 16.88
C PHE A 136 8.31 -9.71 15.70
N ALA A 137 7.15 -10.38 15.71
CA ALA A 137 6.20 -10.26 14.62
C ALA A 137 5.56 -8.87 14.50
N LYS A 138 5.54 -8.13 15.60
CA LYS A 138 5.07 -6.74 15.65
C LYS A 138 6.13 -5.74 15.14
N LEU A 139 7.38 -6.17 14.92
CA LEU A 139 8.44 -5.30 14.40
C LEU A 139 8.38 -5.21 12.88
N ASP A 140 7.39 -4.46 12.37
CA ASP A 140 7.14 -4.26 10.94
C ASP A 140 8.39 -3.91 10.11
N HIS A 141 9.32 -3.16 10.72
CA HIS A 141 10.52 -2.66 10.07
C HIS A 141 11.53 -3.76 9.71
N LEU A 142 11.49 -4.92 10.39
CA LEU A 142 12.49 -5.98 10.25
C LEU A 142 12.59 -6.49 8.81
N PHE A 143 11.45 -6.65 8.14
CA PHE A 143 11.37 -7.15 6.76
C PHE A 143 10.94 -6.07 5.76
N CYS A 144 10.10 -5.11 6.18
CA CYS A 144 9.61 -4.05 5.29
C CYS A 144 10.74 -3.11 4.82
N VAL A 145 11.65 -2.71 5.71
CA VAL A 145 12.74 -1.79 5.34
C VAL A 145 13.71 -2.43 4.33
N PRO A 146 14.23 -3.65 4.55
CA PRO A 146 15.04 -4.34 3.54
C PRO A 146 14.30 -4.52 2.20
N ALA A 147 13.00 -4.86 2.23
CA ALA A 147 12.18 -4.96 1.02
C ALA A 147 12.19 -3.67 0.20
N LEU A 148 11.92 -2.52 0.84
CA LEU A 148 11.88 -1.22 0.18
C LEU A 148 13.25 -0.80 -0.37
N LEU A 149 14.34 -1.08 0.36
CA LEU A 149 15.70 -0.83 -0.11
C LEU A 149 16.03 -1.61 -1.37
N PHE A 150 15.66 -2.89 -1.41
CA PHE A 150 15.84 -3.71 -2.60
C PHE A 150 14.94 -3.26 -3.75
N LEU A 151 13.69 -2.90 -3.47
CA LEU A 151 12.75 -2.42 -4.48
C LEU A 151 13.28 -1.14 -5.15
N TYR A 152 13.67 -0.16 -4.34
CA TYR A 152 14.26 1.09 -4.81
C TYR A 152 15.52 0.84 -5.65
N SER A 153 16.43 -0.01 -5.14
CA SER A 153 17.67 -0.34 -5.84
C SER A 153 17.42 -1.05 -7.18
N GLY A 154 16.42 -1.93 -7.24
CA GLY A 154 16.00 -2.62 -8.45
C GLY A 154 15.43 -1.65 -9.48
N LEU A 155 14.47 -0.82 -9.09
CA LEU A 155 13.84 0.19 -9.95
C LEU A 155 14.88 1.18 -10.50
N ARG A 156 15.76 1.71 -9.64
CA ARG A 156 16.82 2.63 -10.06
C ARG A 156 17.73 2.02 -11.12
N ARG A 157 18.09 0.74 -10.97
CA ARG A 157 18.94 0.03 -11.95
C ARG A 157 18.21 -0.22 -13.27
N LEU A 158 16.92 -0.55 -13.24
CA LEU A 158 16.10 -0.72 -14.44
C LEU A 158 15.94 0.60 -15.20
N LEU A 159 15.69 1.70 -14.50
CA LEU A 159 15.63 3.04 -15.10
C LEU A 159 16.95 3.44 -15.76
N LYS A 160 18.08 3.22 -15.08
CA LYS A 160 19.41 3.50 -15.65
C LYS A 160 19.69 2.68 -16.91
N ALA A 161 19.34 1.39 -16.89
CA ALA A 161 19.51 0.51 -18.05
C ALA A 161 18.65 0.97 -19.24
N SER A 162 17.37 1.30 -18.99
CA SER A 162 16.47 1.81 -20.04
C SER A 162 16.97 3.13 -20.64
N HIS A 163 17.43 4.06 -19.81
CA HIS A 163 17.98 5.33 -20.30
C HIS A 163 19.23 5.14 -21.17
N SER A 164 20.12 4.21 -20.81
CA SER A 164 21.30 3.89 -21.64
C SER A 164 20.96 3.24 -22.98
N GLU A 165 19.85 2.51 -23.05
CA GLU A 165 19.39 1.86 -24.29
C GLU A 165 18.76 2.88 -25.26
N ILE A 166 18.03 3.87 -24.73
CA ILE A 166 17.42 4.95 -25.50
C ILE A 166 18.50 5.86 -26.11
N THR A 167 19.49 6.25 -25.31
CA THR A 167 20.55 7.19 -25.71
C THR A 167 21.65 6.57 -26.59
N ARG A 168 21.61 5.26 -26.83
CA ARG A 168 22.60 4.56 -27.67
C ARG A 168 22.44 4.95 -29.15
N PRO A 169 23.53 5.37 -29.84
CA PRO A 169 23.47 5.75 -31.26
C PRO A 169 23.06 4.57 -32.15
N GLU A 170 22.32 4.87 -33.23
CA GLU A 170 21.67 3.88 -34.11
C GLU A 170 22.65 2.89 -34.76
N ASN A 171 23.83 3.37 -35.16
CA ASN A 171 24.95 2.55 -35.66
C ASN A 171 25.27 1.35 -34.74
N GLN A 172 25.25 1.57 -33.42
CA GLN A 172 25.58 0.52 -32.46
C GLN A 172 24.39 -0.40 -32.16
N ARG A 173 23.15 0.02 -32.47
CA ARG A 173 21.93 -0.79 -32.30
C ARG A 173 21.82 -1.93 -33.32
N ASN A 174 22.26 -1.71 -34.55
CA ASN A 174 22.05 -2.66 -35.65
C ASN A 174 23.22 -3.65 -35.85
N GLY A 175 24.35 -3.49 -35.15
CA GLY A 175 25.53 -4.35 -35.28
C GLY A 175 25.53 -5.61 -34.41
N GLN A 176 24.38 -6.06 -33.90
CA GLN A 176 24.26 -7.28 -33.07
C GLN A 176 23.23 -8.29 -33.61
N LEU A 177 22.93 -8.26 -34.92
CA LEU A 177 22.18 -9.32 -35.59
C LEU A 177 23.12 -10.45 -36.03
#